data_AF-A0A9P4YAY5-F1
#
_entry.id   AF-A0A9P4YAY5-F1
#
_cell.length_a   1.000
_cell.length_b   1.000
_cell.length_c   1.000
_cell.angle_alpha   90.00
_cell.angle_beta   90.00
_cell.angle_gamma   90.00
#
_symmetry.space_group_name_H-M   'P 1'
#
loop_
_entity.id
_entity.type
_entity.pdbx_description
1 polymer ?
#
loop_
_entity_poly.entity_id
_entity_poly.type
_entity_poly.pdbx_seq_one_letter_code
_entity_poly.pdbx_strand_id
1 'polypeptide(L)'
;MKRLFQTISLLAVLALSTGLALGLTYAPCYATICPESYLARPTRVHIATFYAFLAITACFLYIRAVSPRVQHISNYYLVWHELPVLKRRVSLGGLALGIWIVGVNVGTTWIWFQPLLGYWGLRTDPYGWVLAQMRLTITGVIGHHADILLGLVIIPVSRNSILGQVFQLHQSTLLYAHKLIAYLLFAATFAHAMTYFSFVGWLDPVWGHWSSDSAQYV
;
A
#
# COMPACT_ATOMS: atom_id res chain seq x y z
N MET A 1 -25.94 -16.22 -19.36
CA MET A 1 -26.59 -15.53 -18.22
C MET A 1 -25.81 -15.65 -16.90
N LYS A 2 -25.52 -16.85 -16.37
CA LYS A 2 -24.81 -17.03 -15.07
C LYS A 2 -23.49 -16.25 -14.93
N ARG A 3 -22.65 -16.25 -15.98
CA ARG A 3 -21.37 -15.52 -15.98
C ARG A 3 -21.53 -14.01 -15.98
N LEU A 4 -22.48 -13.49 -16.78
CA LEU A 4 -22.79 -12.06 -16.82
C LEU A 4 -23.27 -11.56 -15.45
N PHE A 5 -24.15 -12.33 -14.80
CA PHE A 5 -24.61 -12.03 -13.44
C PHE A 5 -23.43 -11.96 -12.46
N GLN A 6 -22.52 -12.94 -12.48
CA GLN A 6 -21.32 -12.93 -11.63
C GLN A 6 -20.42 -11.71 -11.89
N THR A 7 -20.22 -11.31 -13.15
CA THR A 7 -19.46 -10.10 -13.48
C THR A 7 -20.12 -8.85 -12.93
N ILE A 8 -21.44 -8.71 -13.14
CA ILE A 8 -22.20 -7.56 -12.65
C ILE A 8 -22.16 -7.51 -11.12
N SER A 9 -22.35 -8.64 -10.44
CA SER A 9 -22.25 -8.72 -8.99
C SER A 9 -20.86 -8.35 -8.48
N LEU A 10 -19.79 -8.81 -9.13
CA LEU A 10 -18.41 -8.46 -8.76
C LEU A 10 -18.18 -6.95 -8.90
N LEU A 11 -18.57 -6.36 -10.03
CA LEU A 11 -18.46 -4.92 -10.26
C LEU A 11 -19.28 -4.11 -9.26
N ALA A 12 -20.50 -4.56 -8.96
CA ALA A 12 -21.37 -3.92 -7.98
C ALA A 12 -20.77 -3.96 -6.56
N VAL A 13 -20.27 -5.12 -6.12
CA VAL A 13 -19.62 -5.24 -4.79
C VAL A 13 -18.40 -4.33 -4.71
N LEU A 14 -17.53 -4.34 -5.73
CA LEU A 14 -16.36 -3.47 -5.76
C LEU A 14 -16.73 -1.99 -5.73
N ALA A 15 -17.71 -1.57 -6.54
CA ALA A 15 -18.17 -0.19 -6.59
C ALA A 15 -18.82 0.25 -5.27
N LEU A 16 -19.69 -0.59 -4.69
CA LEU A 16 -20.36 -0.31 -3.42
C LEU A 16 -19.37 -0.27 -2.25
N SER A 17 -18.41 -1.20 -2.18
CA SER A 17 -17.36 -1.19 -1.15
C SER A 17 -16.48 0.06 -1.27
N THR A 18 -16.11 0.45 -2.49
CA THR A 18 -15.34 1.68 -2.74
C THR A 18 -16.14 2.92 -2.33
N GLY A 19 -17.40 3.01 -2.76
CA GLY A 19 -18.29 4.13 -2.45
C GLY A 19 -18.56 4.25 -0.96
N LEU A 20 -18.77 3.13 -0.27
CA LEU A 20 -18.93 3.08 1.18
C LEU A 20 -17.66 3.55 1.90
N ALA A 21 -16.49 3.04 1.53
CA ALA A 21 -15.23 3.44 2.16
C ALA A 21 -14.94 4.94 1.95
N LEU A 22 -15.20 5.48 0.75
CA LEU A 22 -15.08 6.90 0.48
C LEU A 22 -16.13 7.72 1.25
N GLY A 23 -17.38 7.26 1.30
CA GLY A 23 -18.46 7.91 2.05
C GLY A 23 -18.16 8.01 3.55
N LEU A 24 -17.57 6.96 4.12
CA LEU A 24 -17.15 6.94 5.53
C LEU A 24 -16.07 7.98 5.85
N THR A 25 -15.29 8.47 4.87
CA THR A 25 -14.34 9.59 5.09
C THR A 25 -15.01 10.94 5.33
N TYR A 26 -16.33 11.04 5.11
CA TYR A 26 -17.14 12.22 5.42
C TYR A 26 -17.94 12.06 6.72
N ALA A 27 -17.97 10.86 7.30
CA ALA A 27 -18.61 10.64 8.59
C ALA A 27 -17.76 11.24 9.72
N PRO A 28 -18.38 11.65 10.84
CA PRO A 28 -17.64 12.08 12.02
C PRO A 28 -16.67 10.99 12.48
N CYS A 29 -15.40 11.33 12.60
CA CYS A 29 -14.38 10.45 13.12
C CYS A 29 -14.25 10.63 14.63
N TYR A 30 -14.36 9.51 15.37
CA TYR A 30 -14.29 9.46 16.84
C TYR A 30 -12.96 8.90 17.35
N ALA A 31 -11.97 8.72 16.48
CA ALA A 31 -10.63 8.30 16.88
C ALA A 31 -9.85 9.49 17.46
N THR A 32 -8.87 9.20 18.34
CA THR A 32 -7.99 10.23 18.92
C THR A 32 -7.23 11.01 17.85
N ILE A 33 -6.91 10.36 16.72
CA ILE A 33 -6.25 10.98 15.57
C ILE A 33 -7.02 10.54 14.32
N CYS A 34 -7.58 11.52 13.63
CA CYS A 34 -8.28 11.33 12.36
C CYS A 34 -7.43 11.92 11.24
N PRO A 35 -6.82 11.09 10.37
CA PRO A 35 -6.00 11.58 9.26
C PRO A 35 -6.77 12.56 8.36
N GLU A 36 -8.07 12.38 8.21
CA GLU A 36 -8.96 13.22 7.40
C GLU A 36 -9.03 14.67 7.89
N SER A 37 -8.82 14.92 9.19
CA SER A 37 -8.81 16.28 9.75
C SER A 37 -7.62 17.10 9.27
N TYR A 38 -6.54 16.44 8.86
CA TYR A 38 -5.28 17.09 8.47
C TYR A 38 -4.95 16.90 6.98
N LEU A 39 -5.30 15.75 6.42
CA LEU A 39 -4.92 15.28 5.10
C LEU A 39 -6.13 14.67 4.35
N ALA A 40 -7.30 15.32 4.42
CA ALA A 40 -8.55 14.84 3.82
C ALA A 40 -8.40 14.34 2.37
N ARG A 41 -7.81 15.15 1.50
CA ARG A 41 -7.63 14.81 0.08
C ARG A 41 -6.68 13.62 -0.10
N PRO A 42 -5.45 13.63 0.45
CA PRO A 42 -4.56 12.45 0.41
C PRO A 42 -5.23 11.17 0.92
N THR A 43 -5.91 11.22 2.07
CA THR A 43 -6.60 10.06 2.65
C THR A 43 -7.64 9.48 1.70
N ARG A 44 -8.50 10.33 1.12
CA ARG A 44 -9.50 9.90 0.12
C ARG A 44 -8.85 9.30 -1.12
N VAL A 45 -7.76 9.89 -1.59
CA VAL A 45 -7.02 9.36 -2.74
C VAL A 45 -6.39 8.01 -2.41
N HIS A 46 -5.82 7.80 -1.22
CA HIS A 46 -5.30 6.49 -0.80
C HIS A 46 -6.37 5.41 -0.79
N ILE A 47 -7.54 5.70 -0.20
CA ILE A 47 -8.67 4.77 -0.19
C ILE A 47 -9.09 4.46 -1.63
N ALA A 48 -9.28 5.50 -2.46
CA ALA A 48 -9.64 5.32 -3.86
C ALA A 48 -8.59 4.49 -4.62
N THR A 49 -7.30 4.74 -4.41
CA THR A 49 -6.20 4.00 -5.05
C THR A 49 -6.19 2.54 -4.62
N PHE A 50 -6.36 2.23 -3.33
CA PHE A 50 -6.40 0.86 -2.84
C PHE A 50 -7.57 0.08 -3.45
N TYR A 51 -8.78 0.64 -3.44
CA TYR A 51 -9.95 -0.03 -4.02
C TYR A 51 -9.88 -0.11 -5.54
N ALA A 52 -9.37 0.92 -6.23
CA ALA A 52 -9.13 0.87 -7.67
C ALA A 52 -8.12 -0.23 -8.03
N PHE A 53 -7.05 -0.37 -7.24
CA PHE A 53 -6.07 -1.45 -7.38
C PHE A 53 -6.75 -2.82 -7.28
N LEU A 54 -7.57 -3.04 -6.25
CA LEU A 54 -8.29 -4.31 -6.07
C LEU A 54 -9.27 -4.57 -7.21
N ALA A 55 -10.04 -3.56 -7.62
CA ALA A 55 -11.04 -3.69 -8.66
C ALA A 55 -10.40 -4.01 -10.02
N ILE A 56 -9.35 -3.29 -10.40
CA ILE A 56 -8.61 -3.52 -11.64
C ILE A 56 -7.99 -4.93 -11.63
N THR A 57 -7.36 -5.33 -10.51
CA THR A 57 -6.77 -6.67 -10.36
C THR A 57 -7.84 -7.77 -10.48
N ALA A 58 -8.98 -7.61 -9.82
CA ALA A 58 -10.09 -8.54 -9.91
C ALA A 58 -10.66 -8.64 -11.35
N CYS A 59 -10.79 -7.52 -12.04
CA CYS A 59 -11.20 -7.48 -13.45
C CYS A 59 -10.19 -8.21 -14.35
N PHE A 60 -8.88 -7.97 -14.20
CA PHE A 60 -7.86 -8.69 -14.96
C PHE A 60 -7.88 -10.19 -14.69
N LEU A 61 -8.00 -10.60 -13.43
CA LEU A 61 -8.10 -12.01 -13.04
C LEU A 61 -9.38 -12.66 -13.59
N TYR A 62 -10.50 -11.92 -13.58
CA TYR A 62 -11.75 -12.38 -14.17
C TYR A 62 -11.62 -12.58 -15.69
N ILE A 63 -11.08 -11.58 -16.42
CA ILE A 63 -10.84 -11.66 -17.86
C ILE A 63 -9.93 -12.85 -18.18
N ARG A 64 -8.86 -13.04 -17.39
CA ARG A 64 -7.97 -14.20 -17.50
C ARG A 64 -8.71 -15.52 -17.30
N ALA A 65 -9.62 -15.61 -16.33
CA ALA A 65 -10.38 -16.83 -16.04
C ALA A 65 -11.39 -17.19 -17.14
N VAL A 66 -11.92 -16.20 -17.87
CA VAL A 66 -12.92 -16.44 -18.94
C VAL A 66 -12.32 -16.52 -20.34
N SER A 67 -11.12 -15.97 -20.58
CA SER A 67 -10.48 -15.91 -21.89
C SER A 67 -9.26 -16.82 -21.98
N PRO A 68 -9.30 -17.92 -22.76
CA PRO A 68 -8.17 -18.82 -22.94
C PRO A 68 -6.92 -18.11 -23.50
N ARG A 69 -7.11 -17.11 -24.36
CA ARG A 69 -6.00 -16.32 -24.93
C ARG A 69 -5.25 -15.54 -23.85
N VAL A 70 -5.99 -14.85 -22.97
CA VAL A 70 -5.40 -14.08 -21.86
C VAL A 70 -4.75 -15.02 -20.85
N GLN A 71 -5.36 -16.17 -20.58
CA GLN A 71 -4.77 -17.21 -19.73
C GLN A 71 -3.44 -17.73 -20.29
N HIS A 72 -3.39 -18.02 -21.59
CA HIS A 72 -2.18 -18.49 -22.28
C HIS A 72 -1.05 -17.45 -22.21
N ILE A 73 -1.35 -16.19 -22.53
CA ILE A 73 -0.39 -15.09 -22.46
C ILE A 73 0.10 -14.89 -21.02
N SER A 74 -0.80 -14.88 -20.04
CA SER A 74 -0.49 -14.71 -18.61
C SER A 74 0.41 -15.83 -18.06
N ASN A 75 0.26 -17.04 -18.57
CA ASN A 75 1.05 -18.21 -18.17
C ASN A 75 2.37 -18.36 -18.96
N TYR A 76 2.64 -17.50 -19.93
CA TYR A 76 3.90 -17.53 -20.67
C TYR A 76 5.08 -17.28 -19.73
N TYR A 77 6.02 -18.21 -19.65
CA TYR A 77 7.20 -18.10 -18.80
C TYR A 77 8.27 -17.26 -19.51
N LEU A 78 8.66 -16.14 -18.88
CA LEU A 78 9.69 -15.24 -19.42
C LEU A 78 11.09 -15.80 -19.21
N VAL A 79 11.29 -16.54 -18.13
CA VAL A 79 12.58 -17.15 -17.77
C VAL A 79 12.39 -18.66 -17.73
N TRP A 80 13.14 -19.36 -18.56
CA TRP A 80 13.14 -20.82 -18.64
C TRP A 80 13.83 -21.46 -17.42
N HIS A 81 14.79 -20.74 -16.83
CA HIS A 81 15.54 -21.14 -15.66
C HIS A 81 14.87 -20.64 -14.37
N GLU A 82 15.05 -21.37 -13.27
CA GLU A 82 14.58 -20.91 -11.97
C GLU A 82 15.44 -19.75 -11.48
N LEU A 83 14.80 -18.68 -11.01
CA LEU A 83 15.54 -17.57 -10.40
C LEU A 83 16.20 -18.04 -9.10
N PRO A 84 17.48 -17.75 -8.86
CA PRO A 84 18.23 -18.29 -7.72
C PRO A 84 17.63 -17.89 -6.36
N VAL A 85 17.03 -16.70 -6.27
CA VAL A 85 16.40 -16.18 -5.05
C VAL A 85 15.00 -16.76 -4.83
N LEU A 86 14.23 -16.95 -5.90
CA LEU A 86 12.81 -17.33 -5.82
C LEU A 86 12.57 -18.83 -6.00
N LYS A 87 13.58 -19.57 -6.49
CA LYS A 87 13.52 -21.00 -6.88
C LYS A 87 12.26 -21.32 -7.70
N ARG A 88 11.87 -20.39 -8.56
CA ARG A 88 10.66 -20.45 -9.37
C ARG A 88 10.82 -19.71 -10.69
N ARG A 89 10.04 -20.16 -11.67
CA ARG A 89 9.87 -19.49 -12.96
C ARG A 89 8.87 -18.36 -12.83
N VAL A 90 9.18 -17.23 -13.46
CA VAL A 90 8.30 -16.05 -13.49
C VAL A 90 7.48 -16.08 -14.78
N SER A 91 6.15 -16.10 -14.64
CA SER A 91 5.25 -15.91 -15.77
C SER A 91 5.05 -14.42 -16.06
N LEU A 92 4.65 -14.10 -17.29
CA LEU A 92 4.33 -12.74 -17.70
C LEU A 92 3.24 -12.11 -16.81
N GLY A 93 2.21 -12.88 -16.44
CA GLY A 93 1.18 -12.42 -15.51
C GLY A 93 1.71 -12.13 -14.11
N GLY A 94 2.63 -12.97 -13.61
CA GLY A 94 3.29 -12.75 -12.32
C GLY A 94 4.17 -11.50 -12.33
N LEU A 95 4.92 -11.27 -13.42
CA LEU A 95 5.72 -10.06 -13.60
C LEU A 95 4.83 -8.82 -13.68
N ALA A 96 3.78 -8.85 -14.49
CA ALA A 96 2.84 -7.74 -14.64
C ALA A 96 2.17 -7.38 -13.30
N LEU A 97 1.76 -8.36 -12.51
CA LEU A 97 1.23 -8.14 -11.17
C LEU A 97 2.27 -7.52 -10.23
N GLY A 98 3.53 -7.98 -10.28
CA GLY A 98 4.62 -7.41 -9.49
C GLY A 98 4.89 -5.95 -9.84
N ILE A 99 4.98 -5.64 -11.14
CA ILE A 99 5.12 -4.25 -11.65
C ILE A 99 3.92 -3.41 -11.22
N TRP A 100 2.70 -3.96 -11.28
CA TRP A 100 1.49 -3.27 -10.85
C TRP A 100 1.50 -2.93 -9.36
N ILE A 101 1.88 -3.87 -8.49
CA ILE A 101 2.01 -3.64 -7.04
C ILE A 101 3.06 -2.55 -6.75
N VAL A 102 4.25 -2.67 -7.34
CA VAL A 102 5.34 -1.70 -7.13
C VAL A 102 4.95 -0.33 -7.70
N GLY A 103 4.39 -0.31 -8.90
CA GLY A 103 4.00 0.92 -9.60
C GLY A 103 2.90 1.69 -8.87
N VAL A 104 1.90 1.00 -8.31
CA VAL A 104 0.87 1.68 -7.50
C VAL A 104 1.45 2.20 -6.19
N ASN A 105 2.33 1.45 -5.52
CA ASN A 105 2.98 1.93 -4.30
C ASN A 105 3.86 3.17 -4.58
N VAL A 106 4.77 3.11 -5.54
CA VAL A 106 5.65 4.25 -5.86
C VAL A 106 4.88 5.40 -6.49
N GLY A 107 3.85 5.11 -7.29
CA GLY A 107 3.03 6.13 -7.95
C GLY A 107 2.29 7.04 -6.96
N THR A 108 1.95 6.55 -5.77
CA THR A 108 1.31 7.38 -4.75
C THR A 108 2.28 8.27 -3.98
N THR A 109 3.60 8.06 -4.08
CA THR A 109 4.61 8.85 -3.36
C THR A 109 4.40 10.35 -3.55
N TRP A 110 4.22 10.82 -4.79
CA TRP A 110 4.07 12.26 -5.06
C TRP A 110 2.79 12.86 -4.45
N ILE A 111 1.72 12.06 -4.40
CA ILE A 111 0.42 12.47 -3.85
C ILE A 111 0.53 12.76 -2.35
N TRP A 112 1.39 12.02 -1.66
CA TRP A 112 1.58 12.10 -0.21
C TRP A 112 2.72 13.04 0.18
N PHE A 113 3.78 13.10 -0.63
CA PHE A 113 5.00 13.83 -0.28
C PHE A 113 4.74 15.32 -0.04
N GLN A 114 4.11 16.02 -1.00
CA GLN A 114 3.89 17.46 -0.88
C GLN A 114 2.94 17.83 0.27
N PRO A 115 1.78 17.16 0.44
CA PRO A 115 0.90 17.44 1.59
C PRO A 115 1.55 17.14 2.94
N LEU A 116 2.32 16.05 3.05
CA LEU A 116 3.06 15.74 4.28
C LEU A 116 4.15 16.76 4.56
N LEU A 117 4.86 17.22 3.53
CA LEU A 117 5.87 18.26 3.67
C LEU A 117 5.29 19.56 4.23
N GLY A 118 4.13 19.98 3.71
CA GLY A 118 3.40 21.15 4.22
C GLY A 118 2.86 20.93 5.64
N TYR A 119 2.25 19.76 5.90
CA TYR A 119 1.71 19.42 7.22
C TYR A 119 2.78 19.44 8.32
N TRP A 120 3.96 18.89 8.03
CA TRP A 120 5.08 18.91 8.96
C TRP A 120 5.75 20.28 9.02
N GLY A 121 5.87 20.99 7.89
CA GLY A 121 6.43 22.35 7.83
C GLY A 121 5.74 23.30 8.80
N LEU A 122 4.41 23.30 8.82
CA LEU A 122 3.63 24.11 9.76
C LEU A 122 3.96 23.84 11.24
N ARG A 123 4.52 22.68 11.58
CA ARG A 123 4.88 22.28 12.96
C ARG A 123 6.36 22.45 13.25
N THR A 124 7.22 22.36 12.24
CA THR A 124 8.68 22.38 12.37
C THR A 124 9.30 23.73 12.04
N ASP A 125 8.68 24.52 11.17
CA ASP A 125 9.18 25.81 10.69
C ASP A 125 9.37 26.84 11.81
N PRO A 126 8.48 26.95 12.83
CA PRO A 126 8.70 27.87 13.95
C PRO A 126 9.99 27.62 14.74
N TYR A 127 10.56 26.41 14.63
CA TYR A 127 11.78 26.01 15.31
C TYR A 127 12.99 25.91 14.36
N GLY A 128 12.81 26.20 13.06
CA GLY A 128 13.86 26.05 12.06
C GLY A 128 14.25 24.58 11.81
N TRP A 129 13.40 23.61 12.14
CA TRP A 129 13.73 22.19 12.10
C TRP A 129 13.50 21.55 10.71
N VAL A 130 14.16 22.10 9.68
CA VAL A 130 14.01 21.63 8.29
C VAL A 130 14.36 20.15 8.13
N LEU A 131 15.38 19.66 8.84
CA LEU A 131 15.77 18.25 8.78
C LEU A 131 14.70 17.33 9.40
N ALA A 132 14.07 17.76 10.49
CA ALA A 132 12.96 17.02 11.10
C ALA A 132 11.76 16.94 10.16
N GLN A 133 11.41 18.07 9.52
CA GLN A 133 10.35 18.16 8.52
C GLN A 133 10.53 17.11 7.42
N MET A 134 11.74 17.03 6.85
CA MET A 134 12.05 16.07 5.79
C MET A 134 11.99 14.62 6.28
N ARG A 135 12.55 14.32 7.46
CA ARG A 135 12.53 12.95 8.02
C ARG A 135 11.11 12.48 8.34
N LEU A 136 10.28 13.34 8.91
CA LEU A 136 8.88 13.05 9.21
C LEU A 136 8.04 12.88 7.93
N THR A 137 8.29 13.71 6.91
CA THR A 137 7.67 13.56 5.59
C THR A 137 8.01 12.21 4.97
N ILE A 138 9.29 11.85 4.92
CA ILE A 138 9.75 10.56 4.38
C ILE A 138 9.15 9.40 5.18
N THR A 139 9.17 9.49 6.51
CA THR A 139 8.58 8.48 7.40
C THR A 139 7.09 8.29 7.11
N GLY A 140 6.33 9.38 6.95
CA GLY A 140 4.90 9.34 6.62
C GLY A 140 4.62 8.71 5.25
N VAL A 141 5.42 9.05 4.22
CA VAL A 141 5.30 8.46 2.87
C VAL A 141 5.56 6.96 2.90
N ILE A 142 6.62 6.51 3.59
CA ILE A 142 6.92 5.06 3.71
C ILE A 142 5.84 4.34 4.51
N GLY A 143 5.32 4.98 5.57
CA GLY A 143 4.18 4.46 6.34
C GLY A 143 2.96 4.21 5.46
N HIS A 144 2.65 5.15 4.56
CA HIS A 144 1.56 4.98 3.59
C HIS A 144 1.78 3.78 2.64
N HIS A 145 3.02 3.54 2.17
CA HIS A 145 3.32 2.34 1.39
C HIS A 145 3.09 1.06 2.21
N ALA A 146 3.50 1.07 3.49
CA ALA A 146 3.24 -0.05 4.40
C ALA A 146 1.73 -0.30 4.59
N ASP A 147 0.91 0.74 4.70
CA ASP A 147 -0.55 0.61 4.85
C ASP A 147 -1.21 -0.06 3.64
N ILE A 148 -0.84 0.34 2.42
CA ILE A 148 -1.32 -0.30 1.18
C ILE A 148 -0.92 -1.78 1.18
N LEU A 149 0.35 -2.07 1.46
CA LEU A 149 0.88 -3.43 1.46
C LEU A 149 0.26 -4.30 2.55
N LEU A 150 -0.05 -3.73 3.72
CA LEU A 150 -0.75 -4.39 4.81
C LEU A 150 -2.17 -4.78 4.36
N GLY A 151 -2.91 -3.87 3.74
CA GLY A 151 -4.23 -4.16 3.19
C GLY A 151 -4.20 -5.30 2.15
N LEU A 152 -3.14 -5.36 1.33
CA LEU A 152 -2.96 -6.42 0.34
C LEU A 152 -2.52 -7.76 0.95
N VAL A 153 -1.69 -7.75 1.99
CA VAL A 153 -1.17 -8.99 2.59
C VAL A 153 -2.26 -9.75 3.36
N ILE A 154 -3.23 -9.04 3.94
CA ILE A 154 -4.34 -9.63 4.69
C ILE A 154 -5.24 -10.49 3.79
N ILE A 155 -5.20 -10.29 2.47
CA ILE A 155 -5.97 -11.09 1.52
C ILE A 155 -5.58 -12.58 1.68
N PRO A 156 -6.50 -13.44 2.15
CA PRO A 156 -6.14 -14.76 2.63
C PRO A 156 -5.73 -15.70 1.50
N VAL A 157 -4.54 -16.27 1.65
CA VAL A 157 -4.05 -17.36 0.79
C VAL A 157 -4.12 -18.66 1.57
N SER A 158 -5.24 -19.37 1.42
CA SER A 158 -5.42 -20.73 1.95
C SER A 158 -5.45 -21.76 0.81
N ARG A 159 -5.22 -23.03 1.14
CA ARG A 159 -5.33 -24.16 0.19
C ARG A 159 -6.73 -24.25 -0.46
N ASN A 160 -7.75 -23.74 0.22
CA ASN A 160 -9.13 -23.63 -0.25
C ASN A 160 -9.53 -22.16 -0.50
N SER A 161 -8.57 -21.31 -0.88
CA SER A 161 -8.84 -19.90 -1.13
C SER A 161 -9.92 -19.74 -2.21
N ILE A 162 -10.97 -18.99 -1.87
CA ILE A 162 -12.04 -18.61 -2.79
C ILE A 162 -11.46 -17.94 -4.03
N LEU A 163 -10.38 -17.16 -3.89
CA LEU A 163 -9.70 -16.52 -5.02
C LEU A 163 -9.11 -17.53 -6.00
N GLY A 164 -8.52 -18.61 -5.48
CA GLY A 164 -7.98 -19.70 -6.30
C GLY A 164 -9.06 -20.39 -7.12
N GLN A 165 -10.20 -20.66 -6.48
CA GLN A 165 -11.36 -21.31 -7.11
C GLN A 165 -12.05 -20.39 -8.13
N VAL A 166 -12.32 -19.14 -7.76
CA VAL A 166 -13.05 -18.17 -8.59
C VAL A 166 -12.23 -17.76 -9.82
N PHE A 167 -10.94 -17.50 -9.65
CA PHE A 167 -10.08 -17.01 -10.73
C PHE A 167 -9.26 -18.10 -11.42
N GLN A 168 -9.49 -19.37 -11.08
CA GLN A 168 -8.73 -20.52 -11.61
C GLN A 168 -7.22 -20.29 -11.50
N LEU A 169 -6.80 -19.85 -10.31
CA LEU A 169 -5.40 -19.62 -9.97
C LEU A 169 -4.85 -20.82 -9.23
N HIS A 170 -3.65 -21.23 -9.61
CA HIS A 170 -2.95 -22.28 -8.88
C HIS A 170 -2.50 -21.75 -7.51
N GLN A 171 -2.60 -22.61 -6.47
CA GLN A 171 -2.22 -22.26 -5.09
C GLN A 171 -0.79 -21.72 -4.98
N SER A 172 0.10 -22.28 -5.80
CA SER A 172 1.49 -21.83 -5.85
C SER A 172 1.61 -20.37 -6.29
N THR A 173 0.74 -19.87 -7.17
CA THR A 173 0.73 -18.48 -7.66
C THR A 173 0.25 -17.51 -6.58
N LEU A 174 -0.82 -17.88 -5.88
CA LEU A 174 -1.33 -17.08 -4.76
C LEU A 174 -0.29 -16.97 -3.64
N LEU A 175 0.35 -18.09 -3.28
CA LEU A 175 1.39 -18.10 -2.26
C LEU A 175 2.60 -17.25 -2.67
N TYR A 176 2.96 -17.27 -3.95
CA TYR A 176 4.03 -16.44 -4.47
C TYR A 176 3.70 -14.94 -4.35
N ALA A 177 2.50 -14.53 -4.78
CA ALA A 177 2.08 -13.14 -4.67
C ALA A 177 2.04 -12.67 -3.21
N HIS A 178 1.51 -13.49 -2.31
CA HIS A 178 1.48 -13.18 -0.87
C HIS A 178 2.89 -13.04 -0.27
N LYS A 179 3.83 -13.92 -0.63
CA LYS A 179 5.25 -13.78 -0.21
C LYS A 179 5.87 -12.49 -0.72
N LEU A 180 5.65 -12.15 -1.99
CA LEU A 180 6.14 -10.88 -2.56
C LEU A 180 5.61 -9.68 -1.78
N ILE A 181 4.30 -9.63 -1.54
CA ILE A 181 3.66 -8.54 -0.77
C ILE A 181 4.21 -8.52 0.66
N ALA A 182 4.38 -9.67 1.31
CA ALA A 182 4.93 -9.75 2.66
C ALA A 182 6.39 -9.26 2.74
N TYR A 183 7.24 -9.57 1.75
CA TYR A 183 8.60 -9.05 1.68
C TYR A 183 8.63 -7.55 1.44
N LEU A 184 7.76 -7.02 0.56
CA LEU A 184 7.62 -5.59 0.35
C LEU A 184 7.12 -4.89 1.62
N LEU A 185 6.12 -5.47 2.30
CA LEU A 185 5.60 -4.96 3.57
C LEU A 185 6.70 -4.91 4.62
N PHE A 186 7.46 -5.99 4.78
CA PHE A 186 8.60 -6.03 5.71
C PHE A 186 9.63 -4.94 5.38
N ALA A 187 9.99 -4.78 4.11
CA ALA A 187 10.93 -3.73 3.71
C ALA A 187 10.39 -2.33 4.00
N ALA A 188 9.11 -2.08 3.73
CA ALA A 188 8.46 -0.79 3.99
C ALA A 188 8.34 -0.50 5.49
N THR A 189 7.90 -1.45 6.32
CA THR A 189 7.79 -1.27 7.77
C THR A 189 9.15 -1.12 8.42
N PHE A 190 10.16 -1.88 7.98
CA PHE A 190 11.54 -1.71 8.43
C PHE A 190 12.08 -0.32 8.07
N ALA A 191 11.91 0.12 6.81
CA ALA A 191 12.32 1.45 6.40
C ALA A 191 11.58 2.56 7.17
N HIS A 192 10.27 2.40 7.40
CA HIS A 192 9.47 3.33 8.19
C HIS A 192 9.99 3.44 9.64
N ALA A 193 10.29 2.31 10.28
CA ALA A 193 10.87 2.28 11.61
C ALA A 193 12.25 2.95 11.63
N MET A 194 13.12 2.64 10.66
CA MET A 194 14.46 3.23 10.57
C MET A 194 14.41 4.75 10.38
N THR A 195 13.53 5.26 9.51
CA THR A 195 13.39 6.71 9.31
C THR A 195 12.80 7.39 10.54
N TYR A 196 11.87 6.74 11.24
CA TYR A 196 11.35 7.24 12.51
C TYR A 196 12.42 7.29 13.60
N PHE A 197 13.18 6.21 13.82
CA PHE A 197 14.29 6.19 14.76
C PHE A 197 15.38 7.19 14.40
N SER A 198 15.63 7.43 13.12
CA SER A 198 16.56 8.49 12.70
C SER A 198 16.08 9.88 13.13
N PHE A 199 14.76 10.14 13.10
CA PHE A 199 14.19 11.39 13.60
C PHE A 199 14.30 11.50 15.13
N VAL A 200 13.92 10.44 15.86
CA VAL A 200 14.01 10.41 17.33
C VAL A 200 15.46 10.57 17.80
N GLY A 201 16.41 9.82 17.24
CA GLY A 201 17.82 9.94 17.60
C GLY A 201 18.45 11.30 17.24
N TRP A 202 17.85 12.05 16.32
CA TRP A 202 18.25 13.45 16.07
C TRP A 202 17.68 14.42 17.10
N LEU A 203 16.51 14.12 17.65
CA LEU A 203 15.92 14.90 18.74
C LEU A 203 16.72 14.74 20.05
N ASP A 204 17.24 13.57 20.37
CA ASP A 204 17.93 13.29 21.65
C ASP A 204 19.00 14.35 22.05
N PRO A 205 19.97 14.74 21.19
CA PRO A 205 20.92 15.80 21.53
C PRO A 205 20.30 17.20 21.57
N VAL A 206 19.21 17.45 20.82
CA VAL A 206 18.49 18.75 20.85
C VAL A 206 17.78 18.93 22.18
N TRP A 207 17.11 17.89 22.69
CA TRP A 207 16.45 17.91 24.01
C TRP A 207 17.46 17.90 25.17
N GLY A 208 18.61 17.23 24.99
CA GLY A 208 19.71 17.27 25.96
C GLY A 208 20.31 18.67 26.14
N HIS A 209 20.22 19.54 25.12
CA HIS A 209 20.62 20.96 25.23
C HIS A 209 19.51 21.85 25.78
N TRP A 210 18.24 21.54 25.49
CA TRP A 210 17.12 22.30 26.06
C TRP A 210 16.99 22.09 27.58
N SER A 211 17.26 20.89 28.08
CA SER A 211 17.19 20.62 29.53
C SER A 211 18.27 21.32 30.35
N SER A 212 19.40 21.74 29.75
CA SER A 212 20.43 22.54 30.43
C SER A 212 20.09 24.03 30.46
N ASP A 213 19.42 24.55 29.44
CA ASP A 213 19.23 26.00 29.28
C ASP A 213 17.84 26.48 29.75
N SER A 214 16.82 25.61 29.76
CA SER A 214 15.49 25.95 30.30
C SER A 214 15.35 25.71 31.80
N ALA A 215 16.35 25.13 32.46
CA ALA A 215 16.39 24.99 33.92
C ALA A 215 16.69 26.31 34.65
N GLN A 216 16.91 27.42 33.92
CA GLN A 216 17.06 28.76 34.50
C GLN A 216 15.79 29.63 34.44
N TYR A 217 14.68 29.11 33.88
CA TYR A 217 13.41 29.86 33.75
C TYR A 217 12.20 29.08 34.27
N VAL A 218 12.37 28.32 35.35
CA VAL A 218 11.28 27.86 36.21
C VAL A 218 11.61 28.21 37.66
#